data_AF-A0A975EKU7-F1
#
_entry.id   AF-A0A975EKU7-F1
#
_cell.length_a   1.000
_cell.length_b   1.000
_cell.length_c   1.000
_cell.angle_alpha   90.00
_cell.angle_beta   90.00
_cell.angle_gamma   90.00
#
_symmetry.space_group_name_H-M   'P 1'
#
loop_
_entity.id
_entity.type
_entity.pdbx_description
1 polymer ?
#
loop_
_entity_poly.entity_id
_entity_poly.type
_entity_poly.pdbx_seq_one_letter_code
_entity_poly.pdbx_strand_id
1 'polypeptide(L)'
;MYIISRENRIVRMGGIVHVALPTGETISLFKLAVACQFRLDAVSQRIDLSTRHFRRLFAEEIGICPKQWLKSERMVYARTLLRSGMAIKEVAEHLGFKEQKSFNREFRSCYMLSPSEFRNQETGRVKGMLDPQA
;
A
#
# COMPACT_ATOMS: atom_id res chain seq x y z
N MET A 1 -1.28 33.37 -14.72
CA MET A 1 -2.66 33.12 -14.27
C MET A 1 -2.92 31.61 -14.35
N TYR A 2 -2.57 30.86 -13.31
CA TYR A 2 -2.76 29.41 -13.28
C TYR A 2 -4.19 29.13 -12.82
N ILE A 3 -5.00 28.52 -13.68
CA ILE A 3 -6.34 28.02 -13.33
C ILE A 3 -6.10 26.88 -12.34
N ILE A 4 -6.23 27.15 -11.04
CA ILE A 4 -6.25 26.09 -10.03
C ILE A 4 -7.55 25.32 -10.31
N SER A 5 -7.41 24.10 -10.86
CA SER A 5 -8.54 23.20 -11.05
C SER A 5 -9.28 23.04 -9.72
N ARG A 6 -10.60 23.24 -9.71
CA ARG A 6 -11.44 23.09 -8.51
C ARG A 6 -11.69 21.63 -8.12
N GLU A 7 -11.07 20.68 -8.82
CA GLU A 7 -11.31 19.25 -8.64
C GLU A 7 -10.05 18.53 -8.16
N ASN A 8 -10.24 17.48 -7.34
CA ASN A 8 -9.17 16.59 -6.91
C ASN A 8 -8.50 15.95 -8.12
N ARG A 9 -7.17 15.97 -8.17
CA ARG A 9 -6.39 15.34 -9.25
C ARG A 9 -5.45 14.29 -8.69
N ILE A 10 -5.21 13.24 -9.47
CA ILE A 10 -4.19 12.24 -9.14
C ILE A 10 -2.93 12.60 -9.92
N VAL A 11 -1.80 12.67 -9.23
CA VAL A 11 -0.54 13.07 -9.83
C VAL A 11 0.55 12.07 -9.45
N ARG A 12 1.44 11.79 -10.40
CA ARG A 12 2.62 10.94 -10.16
C ARG A 12 3.85 11.82 -10.10
N MET A 13 4.53 11.83 -8.95
CA MET A 13 5.74 12.62 -8.70
C MET A 13 6.86 11.70 -8.21
N GLY A 14 7.94 11.57 -8.98
CA GLY A 14 9.08 10.71 -8.60
C GLY A 14 8.73 9.24 -8.38
N GLY A 15 7.72 8.73 -9.09
CA GLY A 15 7.21 7.36 -8.92
C GLY A 15 6.17 7.18 -7.82
N ILE A 16 5.99 8.18 -6.94
CA ILE A 16 5.00 8.16 -5.86
C ILE A 16 3.69 8.78 -6.34
N VAL A 17 2.58 8.13 -6.02
CA VAL A 17 1.25 8.61 -6.37
C VAL A 17 0.71 9.53 -5.26
N HIS A 18 0.21 10.70 -5.64
CA HIS A 18 -0.37 11.70 -4.76
C HIS A 18 -1.77 12.09 -5.24
N VAL A 19 -2.59 12.58 -4.31
CA VAL A 19 -3.79 13.37 -4.62
C VAL A 19 -3.46 14.83 -4.40
N ALA A 20 -3.64 15.65 -5.44
CA ALA A 20 -3.63 17.10 -5.34
C ALA A 20 -5.06 17.57 -5.03
N LEU A 21 -5.22 18.22 -3.88
CA LEU A 21 -6.50 18.79 -3.44
C LEU A 21 -6.69 20.19 -4.06
N PRO A 22 -7.95 20.66 -4.19
CA PRO A 22 -8.27 22.02 -4.62
C PRO A 22 -7.63 23.11 -3.76
N THR A 23 -7.31 22.80 -2.50
CA THR A 23 -6.60 23.68 -1.57
C THR A 23 -5.13 23.94 -1.97
N GLY A 24 -4.60 23.19 -2.94
CA GLY A 24 -3.19 23.22 -3.34
C GLY A 24 -2.32 22.25 -2.54
N GLU A 25 -2.87 21.61 -1.51
CA GLU A 25 -2.19 20.58 -0.74
C GLU A 25 -2.06 19.29 -1.55
N THR A 26 -0.99 18.55 -1.31
CA THR A 26 -0.80 17.23 -1.89
C THR A 26 -0.67 16.19 -0.79
N ILE A 27 -1.40 15.09 -0.95
CA ILE A 27 -1.38 13.98 0.00
C ILE A 27 -0.91 12.74 -0.72
N SER A 28 0.09 12.07 -0.15
CA SER A 28 0.55 10.77 -0.66
C SER A 28 -0.60 9.75 -0.57
N LEU A 29 -0.95 9.14 -1.71
CA LEU A 29 -1.95 8.08 -1.74
C LEU A 29 -1.50 6.86 -0.93
N PHE A 30 -0.20 6.61 -0.82
CA PHE A 30 0.31 5.53 0.02
C PHE A 30 0.04 5.80 1.50
N LYS A 31 0.31 7.02 1.97
CA LYS A 31 0.01 7.40 3.37
C LYS A 31 -1.49 7.29 3.66
N LEU A 32 -2.34 7.76 2.75
CA LEU A 32 -3.79 7.60 2.86
C LEU A 32 -4.21 6.13 2.85
N ALA A 33 -3.62 5.32 1.96
CA ALA A 33 -3.90 3.89 1.90
C ALA A 33 -3.55 3.20 3.22
N VAL A 34 -2.39 3.49 3.82
CA VAL A 34 -2.02 2.95 5.14
C VAL A 34 -3.03 3.36 6.22
N ALA A 35 -3.36 4.66 6.31
CA ALA A 35 -4.33 5.17 7.29
C ALA A 35 -5.73 4.56 7.12
N CYS A 36 -6.12 4.23 5.89
CA CYS A 36 -7.38 3.61 5.54
C CYS A 36 -7.31 2.07 5.41
N GLN A 37 -6.22 1.45 5.89
CA GLN A 37 -6.01 -0.01 5.82
C GLN A 37 -6.22 -0.60 4.41
N PHE A 38 -5.80 0.15 3.39
CA PHE A 38 -5.88 -0.15 1.96
C PHE A 38 -7.30 -0.41 1.44
N ARG A 39 -8.32 0.07 2.15
CA ARG A 39 -9.71 -0.02 1.75
C ARG A 39 -10.05 1.09 0.74
N LEU A 40 -10.51 0.68 -0.43
CA LEU A 40 -10.81 1.61 -1.53
C LEU A 40 -11.89 2.65 -1.15
N ASP A 41 -12.95 2.21 -0.49
CA ASP A 41 -14.07 3.04 -0.04
C ASP A 41 -13.62 4.07 0.99
N ALA A 42 -12.82 3.65 1.97
CA ALA A 42 -12.27 4.55 2.99
C ALA A 42 -11.31 5.58 2.38
N VAL A 43 -10.45 5.17 1.43
CA VAL A 43 -9.56 6.10 0.73
C VAL A 43 -10.36 7.13 -0.06
N SER A 44 -11.37 6.71 -0.83
CA SER A 44 -12.16 7.64 -1.63
C SER A 44 -12.97 8.61 -0.77
N GLN A 45 -13.53 8.14 0.36
CA GLN A 45 -14.22 9.00 1.33
C GLN A 45 -13.28 10.03 1.95
N ARG A 46 -12.02 9.67 2.23
CA ARG A 46 -11.06 10.58 2.88
C ARG A 46 -10.64 11.76 1.99
N ILE A 47 -10.83 11.64 0.69
CA ILE A 47 -10.53 12.68 -0.31
C ILE A 47 -11.82 13.22 -0.95
N ASP A 48 -12.98 13.02 -0.32
CA ASP A 48 -14.29 13.52 -0.79
C ASP A 48 -14.63 13.13 -2.24
N LEU A 49 -14.21 11.94 -2.65
CA LEU A 49 -14.56 11.37 -3.95
C LEU A 49 -15.48 10.16 -3.78
N SER A 50 -16.46 10.05 -4.67
CA SER A 50 -17.14 8.76 -4.84
C SER A 50 -16.15 7.72 -5.36
N THR A 51 -16.35 6.45 -5.00
CA THR A 51 -15.52 5.34 -5.49
C THR A 51 -15.46 5.28 -7.02
N ARG A 52 -16.56 5.64 -7.70
CA ARG A 52 -16.62 5.71 -9.17
C ARG A 52 -15.73 6.82 -9.70
N HIS A 53 -15.79 8.01 -9.11
CA HIS A 53 -14.98 9.14 -9.55
C HIS A 53 -13.49 8.87 -9.31
N PHE A 54 -13.13 8.36 -8.13
CA PHE A 54 -11.76 8.00 -7.80
C PHE A 54 -11.18 6.94 -8.77
N ARG A 55 -11.96 5.90 -9.12
CA ARG A 55 -11.54 4.90 -10.12
C ARG A 55 -11.24 5.51 -11.48
N ARG A 56 -12.10 6.42 -11.94
CA ARG A 56 -11.93 7.09 -13.24
C ARG A 56 -10.65 7.91 -13.26
N LEU A 57 -10.50 8.85 -12.31
CA LEU A 57 -9.31 9.71 -12.22
C LEU A 57 -8.02 8.89 -12.07
N PHE A 58 -8.05 7.83 -11.27
CA PHE A 58 -6.87 7.01 -11.03
C PHE A 58 -6.47 6.25 -12.30
N ALA A 59 -7.44 5.70 -13.03
CA ALA A 59 -7.19 5.01 -14.28
C ALA A 59 -6.68 5.96 -15.38
N GLU A 60 -7.26 7.17 -15.47
CA GLU A 60 -6.84 8.20 -16.42
C GLU A 60 -5.38 8.64 -16.20
N GLU A 61 -4.97 8.82 -14.93
CA GLU A 61 -3.65 9.37 -14.60
C GLU A 61 -2.56 8.30 -14.39
N ILE A 62 -2.91 7.11 -13.87
CA ILE A 62 -1.95 6.05 -13.51
C ILE A 62 -2.03 4.84 -14.44
N GLY A 63 -3.13 4.67 -15.18
CA GLY A 63 -3.30 3.58 -16.15
C GLY A 63 -3.67 2.22 -15.54
N ILE A 64 -3.87 2.13 -14.21
CA ILE A 64 -4.28 0.90 -13.53
C ILE A 64 -5.47 1.13 -12.61
N CYS A 65 -6.20 0.06 -12.27
CA CYS A 65 -7.30 0.15 -11.33
C CYS A 65 -6.78 0.46 -9.91
N PRO A 66 -7.37 1.43 -9.18
CA PRO A 66 -6.92 1.77 -7.83
C PRO A 66 -7.04 0.60 -6.85
N LYS A 67 -8.02 -0.31 -7.04
CA LYS A 67 -8.13 -1.51 -6.21
C LYS A 67 -6.93 -2.44 -6.38
N GLN A 68 -6.44 -2.56 -7.61
CA GLN A 68 -5.25 -3.37 -7.91
C GLN A 68 -4.00 -2.72 -7.34
N TRP A 69 -3.86 -1.40 -7.51
CA TRP A 69 -2.78 -0.63 -6.91
C TRP A 69 -2.77 -0.75 -5.37
N LEU A 70 -3.90 -0.54 -4.70
CA LEU A 70 -4.02 -0.71 -3.25
C LEU A 70 -3.62 -2.13 -2.82
N LYS A 71 -4.00 -3.15 -3.59
CA LYS A 71 -3.62 -4.54 -3.32
C LYS A 71 -2.11 -4.74 -3.40
N SER A 72 -1.45 -4.22 -4.44
CA SER A 72 0.01 -4.35 -4.58
C SER A 72 0.74 -3.58 -3.49
N GLU A 73 0.36 -2.33 -3.24
CA GLU A 73 0.97 -1.50 -2.18
C GLU A 73 0.78 -2.14 -0.79
N ARG A 74 -0.40 -2.70 -0.52
CA ARG A 74 -0.66 -3.44 0.72
C ARG A 74 0.32 -4.58 0.93
N MET A 75 0.61 -5.34 -0.13
CA MET A 75 1.55 -6.46 -0.07
C MET A 75 3.00 -6.00 -0.02
N VAL A 76 3.36 -4.88 -0.65
CA VAL A 76 4.69 -4.28 -0.52
C VAL A 76 4.91 -3.83 0.92
N TYR A 77 3.94 -3.13 1.51
CA TYR A 77 4.02 -2.67 2.89
C TYR A 77 4.03 -3.84 3.89
N ALA A 78 3.30 -4.92 3.60
CA ALA A 78 3.36 -6.16 4.39
C ALA A 78 4.80 -6.68 4.55
N ARG A 79 5.60 -6.68 3.47
CA ARG A 79 7.01 -7.10 3.56
C ARG A 79 7.81 -6.19 4.48
N THR A 80 7.59 -4.88 4.42
CA THR A 80 8.25 -3.91 5.29
C THR A 80 7.94 -4.20 6.76
N LEU A 81 6.67 -4.42 7.11
CA LEU A 81 6.26 -4.75 8.47
C LEU A 81 6.79 -6.11 8.94
N LEU A 82 6.82 -7.11 8.06
CA LEU A 82 7.41 -8.41 8.38
C LEU A 82 8.92 -8.31 8.63
N ARG A 83 9.63 -7.48 7.86
CA ARG A 83 11.07 -7.20 8.03
C ARG A 83 11.37 -6.44 9.31
N SER A 84 10.46 -5.59 9.78
CA SER A 84 10.62 -4.89 11.06
C SER A 84 10.39 -5.78 12.28
N GLY A 85 10.04 -7.07 12.09
CA GLY A 85 9.83 -8.03 13.15
C GLY A 85 8.42 -8.06 13.74
N MET A 86 7.50 -7.19 13.30
CA MET A 86 6.10 -7.14 13.77
C MET A 86 5.44 -8.51 13.66
N ALA A 87 4.62 -8.96 14.61
CA ALA A 87 4.06 -10.32 14.57
C ALA A 87 3.14 -10.51 13.34
N ILE A 88 3.13 -11.70 12.72
CA ILE A 88 2.36 -11.96 11.48
C ILE A 88 0.86 -11.61 11.67
N LYS A 89 0.32 -11.90 12.85
CA LYS A 89 -1.07 -11.57 13.22
C LYS A 89 -1.29 -10.06 13.25
N GLU A 90 -0.40 -9.30 13.91
CA GLU A 90 -0.46 -7.84 13.97
C GLU A 90 -0.33 -7.21 12.58
N VAL A 91 0.55 -7.76 11.72
CA VAL A 91 0.67 -7.31 10.32
C VAL A 91 -0.66 -7.51 9.59
N ALA A 92 -1.33 -8.64 9.76
CA ALA A 92 -2.63 -8.88 9.13
C ALA A 92 -3.67 -7.86 9.58
N GLU A 93 -3.78 -7.60 10.89
CA GLU A 93 -4.70 -6.63 11.48
C GLU A 93 -4.41 -5.20 11.01
N HIS A 94 -3.13 -4.80 11.01
CA HIS A 94 -2.69 -3.47 10.58
C HIS A 94 -3.01 -3.19 9.10
N LEU A 95 -2.98 -4.24 8.26
CA LEU A 95 -3.31 -4.17 6.83
C LEU A 95 -4.82 -4.34 6.54
N GLY A 96 -5.66 -4.41 7.59
CA GLY A 96 -7.12 -4.49 7.46
C GLY A 96 -7.67 -5.89 7.16
N PHE A 97 -6.90 -6.96 7.39
CA PHE A 97 -7.41 -8.32 7.27
C PHE A 97 -8.17 -8.71 8.53
N LYS A 98 -9.39 -9.25 8.36
CA LYS A 98 -10.19 -9.80 9.46
C LYS A 98 -9.55 -11.04 10.11
N GLU A 99 -8.82 -11.82 9.30
CA GLU A 99 -8.22 -13.08 9.71
C GLU A 99 -6.82 -13.22 9.12
N GLN A 100 -5.89 -13.72 9.94
CA GLN A 100 -4.53 -14.02 9.52
C GLN A 100 -4.47 -15.02 8.35
N LYS A 101 -5.40 -15.99 8.28
CA LYS A 101 -5.46 -16.96 7.17
C LYS A 101 -5.70 -16.28 5.81
N SER A 102 -6.52 -15.23 5.78
CA SER A 102 -6.78 -14.46 4.56
C SER A 102 -5.54 -13.68 4.13
N PHE A 103 -4.84 -13.06 5.07
CA PHE A 103 -3.55 -12.44 4.82
C PHE A 103 -2.53 -13.44 4.26
N ASN A 104 -2.36 -14.59 4.92
CA ASN A 104 -1.41 -15.62 4.51
C ASN A 104 -1.67 -16.09 3.07
N ARG A 105 -2.94 -16.33 2.69
CA ARG A 105 -3.33 -16.74 1.33
C ARG A 105 -2.95 -15.68 0.31
N GLU A 106 -3.25 -14.42 0.60
CA GLU A 106 -2.97 -13.33 -0.32
C GLU A 106 -1.48 -13.05 -0.47
N PHE A 107 -0.75 -13.05 0.65
CA PHE A 107 0.70 -12.88 0.65
C PHE A 107 1.39 -14.00 -0.13
N ARG A 108 0.97 -15.26 0.07
CA ARG A 108 1.49 -16.40 -0.70
C ARG A 108 1.17 -16.30 -2.18
N SER A 109 -0.02 -15.82 -2.54
CA SER A 109 -0.37 -15.59 -3.95
C SER A 109 0.49 -14.51 -4.59
N CYS A 110 0.98 -13.53 -3.84
CA CYS A 110 1.79 -12.43 -4.38
C CYS A 110 3.29 -12.72 -4.40
N TYR A 111 3.80 -13.47 -3.43
CA TYR A 111 5.25 -13.69 -3.25
C TYR A 111 5.69 -15.14 -3.36
N MET A 112 4.76 -16.07 -3.59
CA MET A 112 5.01 -17.52 -3.63
C MET A 112 5.61 -18.10 -2.34
N LEU A 113 5.62 -17.32 -1.26
CA LEU A 113 6.09 -17.67 0.08
C LEU A 113 5.01 -17.32 1.09
N SER A 114 4.88 -18.09 2.16
CA SER A 114 4.10 -17.68 3.33
C SER A 114 4.81 -16.54 4.08
N PRO A 115 4.08 -15.73 4.87
CA PRO A 115 4.70 -14.69 5.69
C PRO A 115 5.77 -15.21 6.66
N SER A 116 5.62 -16.44 7.14
CA SER A 116 6.59 -17.10 8.03
C SER A 116 7.86 -17.49 7.28
N GLU A 117 7.72 -18.13 6.12
CA GLU A 117 8.87 -18.47 5.25
C GLU A 117 9.63 -17.21 4.83
N PHE A 118 8.91 -16.16 4.43
CA PHE A 118 9.51 -14.87 4.10
C PHE A 118 10.30 -14.28 5.26
N ARG A 119 9.73 -14.28 6.48
CA ARG A 119 10.43 -13.79 7.68
C ARG A 119 11.69 -14.61 7.97
N ASN A 120 11.60 -15.93 7.92
CA ASN A 120 12.74 -16.80 8.19
C ASN A 120 13.88 -16.59 7.19
N GLN A 121 13.56 -16.38 5.91
CA GLN A 121 14.57 -16.06 4.89
C GLN A 121 15.26 -14.72 5.16
N GLU A 122 14.52 -13.70 5.57
CA GLU A 122 15.09 -12.38 5.85
C GLU A 122 15.95 -12.41 7.14
N THR A 123 15.51 -13.09 8.20
CA THR A 123 16.32 -13.29 9.41
C THR A 123 17.56 -14.14 9.12
N GLY A 124 17.44 -15.17 8.26
CA GLY A 124 18.57 -15.99 7.82
C GLY A 124 19.60 -15.22 7.00
N ARG A 125 19.16 -14.29 6.13
CA ARG A 125 20.03 -13.35 5.42
C ARG A 125 20.79 -12.42 6.37
N VAL A 126 20.11 -11.85 7.36
CA VAL A 126 20.76 -10.99 8.36
C VAL A 126 21.81 -11.77 9.14
N LYS A 127 21.52 -13.02 9.53
CA LYS A 127 22.48 -13.88 10.23
C LYS A 127 23.71 -14.22 9.38
N GLY A 128 23.53 -14.51 8.09
CA GLY A 128 24.64 -14.78 7.16
C GLY A 128 25.51 -13.57 6.81
N MET A 129 25.04 -12.34 7.06
CA MET A 129 25.80 -11.10 6.83
C MET A 129 26.56 -10.63 8.10
N LEU A 130 26.21 -11.16 9.27
CA LEU A 130 26.84 -10.84 10.56
C LEU A 130 27.91 -11.85 10.99
N ASP A 131 28.21 -12.87 10.18
CA ASP A 131 29.36 -13.76 10.35
C ASP A 131 30.46 -13.39 9.33
N PRO A 132 31.46 -12.57 9.70
CA PRO A 132 32.58 -12.23 8.82
C PRO A 132 33.69 -13.30 8.79
N GLN A 133 33.48 -14.52 9.30
CA GLN A 133 34.49 -15.58 9.31
C GLN A 133 33.87 -16.97 9.09
N ALA A 134 33.87 -17.41 7.83
CA ALA A 134 33.83 -18.81 7.42
C ALA A 134 34.92 -19.04 6.37
#